data_AF-A0A7G8PUZ3-F1
#
_entry.id   AF-A0A7G8PUZ3-F1
#
_cell.length_a   1.000
_cell.length_b   1.000
_cell.length_c   1.000
_cell.angle_alpha   90.00
_cell.angle_beta   90.00
_cell.angle_gamma   90.00
#
_symmetry.space_group_name_H-M   'P 1'
#
loop_
_entity.id
_entity.type
_entity.pdbx_description
1 polymer ?
#
loop_
_entity_poly.entity_id
_entity_poly.type
_entity_poly.pdbx_seq_one_letter_code
_entity_poly.pdbx_strand_id
1 'polypeptide(L)'
;MLNKSVLQEKLKEFIHNNESQSDFSKRRIHYNSTINITNGLLRTWDKSKFEEYEKNLLTYFSLIKDQEFPLEKGQSIYNYHEFLLPVGRYLISKMNFISKANLKVAIIFGLFLDILFYFLSTKFEFLYFPLFTLILTIIFFYKQRLAIKEERMFSIFW
;
A
#
# COMPACT_ATOMS: atom_id res chain seq x y z
N MET A 1 -1.12 -28.40 5.96
CA MET A 1 -1.07 -27.65 4.69
C MET A 1 -1.69 -26.28 4.90
N LEU A 2 -1.08 -25.22 4.35
CA LEU A 2 -1.72 -23.91 4.24
C LEU A 2 -2.82 -24.02 3.18
N ASN A 3 -4.08 -23.75 3.54
CA ASN A 3 -5.22 -23.87 2.61
C ASN A 3 -5.33 -22.63 1.71
N LYS A 4 -4.32 -22.38 0.88
CA LYS A 4 -4.23 -21.19 0.01
C LYS A 4 -5.31 -21.14 -1.07
N SER A 5 -5.99 -22.24 -1.34
CA SER A 5 -6.96 -22.35 -2.44
C SER A 5 -8.19 -21.48 -2.21
N VAL A 6 -8.68 -21.38 -0.96
CA VAL A 6 -9.85 -20.56 -0.62
C VAL A 6 -9.57 -19.08 -0.92
N LEU A 7 -8.44 -18.55 -0.45
CA LEU A 7 -8.06 -17.17 -0.71
C LEU A 7 -7.85 -16.89 -2.20
N GLN A 8 -7.26 -17.84 -2.94
CA GLN A 8 -7.10 -17.73 -4.39
C GLN A 8 -8.44 -17.69 -5.14
N GLU A 9 -9.39 -18.52 -4.74
CA GLU A 9 -10.73 -18.54 -5.33
C GLU A 9 -11.46 -17.22 -5.06
N LYS A 10 -11.41 -16.72 -3.82
CA LYS A 10 -12.03 -15.43 -3.46
C LYS A 10 -11.38 -14.25 -4.16
N LEU A 11 -10.07 -14.29 -4.39
CA LEU A 11 -9.41 -13.27 -5.19
C LEU A 11 -9.92 -13.26 -6.65
N LYS A 12 -10.10 -14.43 -7.26
CA LYS A 12 -10.66 -14.53 -8.62
C LYS A 12 -12.09 -14.00 -8.68
N GLU A 13 -12.93 -14.37 -7.70
CA GLU A 13 -14.29 -13.85 -7.57
C GLU A 13 -14.28 -12.32 -7.43
N PHE A 14 -13.41 -11.77 -6.57
CA PHE A 14 -13.27 -10.32 -6.40
C PHE A 14 -12.89 -9.62 -7.70
N ILE A 15 -11.90 -10.14 -8.44
CA ILE A 15 -11.47 -9.58 -9.73
C ILE A 15 -12.62 -9.59 -10.72
N HIS A 16 -13.25 -10.75 -10.92
CA HIS A 16 -14.33 -10.92 -11.89
C HIS A 16 -15.52 -9.99 -11.61
N ASN A 17 -15.93 -9.87 -10.34
CA ASN A 17 -17.09 -9.05 -9.97
C ASN A 17 -16.82 -7.55 -10.06
N ASN A 18 -15.55 -7.12 -10.05
CA ASN A 18 -15.19 -5.71 -9.92
C ASN A 18 -14.37 -5.15 -11.11
N GLU A 19 -13.96 -5.97 -12.06
CA GLU A 19 -13.15 -5.54 -13.21
C GLU A 19 -13.90 -4.58 -14.14
N SER A 20 -15.23 -4.69 -14.22
CA SER A 20 -16.09 -3.83 -15.05
C SER A 20 -16.54 -2.55 -14.34
N GLN A 21 -16.26 -2.44 -13.03
CA GLN A 21 -16.66 -1.27 -12.24
C GLN A 21 -15.92 -0.01 -12.69
N SER A 22 -16.57 1.14 -12.49
CA SER A 22 -15.96 2.45 -12.80
C SER A 22 -14.66 2.65 -12.00
N ASP A 23 -13.75 3.48 -12.54
CA ASP A 23 -12.52 3.84 -11.82
C ASP A 23 -12.80 4.45 -10.45
N PHE A 24 -13.89 5.20 -10.31
CA PHE A 24 -14.30 5.75 -9.02
C PHE A 24 -14.67 4.64 -8.04
N SER A 25 -15.49 3.68 -8.45
CA SER A 25 -15.87 2.51 -7.65
C SER A 25 -14.66 1.66 -7.29
N LYS A 26 -13.78 1.37 -8.26
CA LYS A 26 -12.53 0.61 -8.05
C LYS A 26 -11.62 1.25 -7.01
N ARG A 27 -11.51 2.59 -7.00
CA ARG A 27 -10.77 3.33 -5.97
C ARG A 27 -11.40 3.18 -4.60
N ARG A 28 -12.74 3.13 -4.51
CA ARG A 28 -13.44 2.95 -3.22
C ARG A 28 -13.21 1.59 -2.58
N ILE A 29 -12.97 0.56 -3.38
CA ILE A 29 -12.63 -0.80 -2.92
C ILE A 29 -11.14 -1.13 -3.01
N HIS A 30 -10.29 -0.12 -3.22
CA HIS A 30 -8.84 -0.29 -3.24
C HIS A 30 -8.38 -1.39 -4.18
N TYR A 31 -9.05 -1.53 -5.33
CA TYR A 31 -8.98 -2.72 -6.21
C TYR A 31 -7.56 -3.24 -6.44
N ASN A 32 -6.65 -2.38 -6.90
CA ASN A 32 -5.26 -2.76 -7.17
C ASN A 32 -4.49 -3.14 -5.89
N SER A 33 -4.73 -2.42 -4.79
CA SER A 33 -4.10 -2.74 -3.49
C SER A 33 -4.56 -4.10 -2.99
N THR A 34 -5.85 -4.41 -3.09
CA THR A 34 -6.42 -5.69 -2.69
C THR A 34 -5.79 -6.84 -3.48
N ILE A 35 -5.66 -6.70 -4.79
CA ILE A 35 -5.00 -7.71 -5.66
C ILE A 35 -3.55 -7.91 -5.24
N ASN A 36 -2.78 -6.82 -5.17
CA ASN A 36 -1.36 -6.90 -4.84
C ASN A 36 -1.10 -7.48 -3.45
N ILE A 37 -1.86 -7.04 -2.45
CA ILE A 37 -1.75 -7.52 -1.07
C ILE A 37 -2.09 -9.01 -1.01
N THR A 38 -3.18 -9.44 -1.67
CA THR A 38 -3.58 -10.85 -1.66
C THR A 38 -2.55 -11.73 -2.35
N ASN A 39 -2.08 -11.33 -3.54
CA ASN A 39 -1.01 -12.03 -4.25
C ASN A 39 0.32 -12.04 -3.46
N GLY A 40 0.61 -10.97 -2.72
CA GLY A 40 1.74 -10.91 -1.81
C GLY A 40 1.61 -11.94 -0.70
N LEU A 41 0.47 -11.97 -0.01
CA LEU A 41 0.22 -12.92 1.09
C LEU A 41 0.30 -14.36 0.61
N LEU A 42 -0.27 -14.68 -0.55
CA LEU A 42 -0.22 -16.01 -1.18
C LEU A 42 1.22 -16.50 -1.45
N ARG A 43 2.17 -15.57 -1.67
CA ARG A 43 3.59 -15.87 -1.88
C ARG A 43 4.37 -16.07 -0.58
N THR A 44 3.78 -15.83 0.59
CA THR A 44 4.44 -16.02 1.89
C THR A 44 4.38 -17.46 2.39
N TRP A 45 5.32 -17.80 3.29
CA TRP A 45 5.49 -19.15 3.87
C TRP A 45 5.23 -19.22 5.38
N ASP A 46 5.03 -18.07 6.04
CA ASP A 46 4.76 -17.97 7.47
C ASP A 46 3.29 -18.36 7.75
N LYS A 47 3.09 -19.58 8.25
CA LYS A 47 1.75 -20.14 8.46
C LYS A 47 0.91 -19.34 9.46
N SER A 48 1.50 -18.93 10.59
CA SER A 48 0.75 -18.25 11.65
C SER A 48 0.26 -16.88 11.20
N LYS A 49 1.15 -16.10 10.58
CA LYS A 49 0.77 -14.79 10.04
C LYS A 49 -0.15 -14.90 8.84
N PHE A 50 -0.02 -15.95 8.03
CA PHE A 50 -0.91 -16.19 6.91
C PHE A 50 -2.35 -16.39 7.37
N GLU A 51 -2.62 -17.24 8.35
CA GLU A 51 -3.99 -17.52 8.82
C GLU A 51 -4.67 -16.26 9.38
N GLU A 52 -3.93 -15.45 10.14
CA GLU A 52 -4.39 -14.15 10.67
C GLU A 52 -4.79 -13.20 9.52
N TYR A 53 -3.90 -13.03 8.53
CA TYR A 53 -4.12 -12.07 7.44
C TYR A 53 -5.06 -12.59 6.36
N GLU A 54 -5.16 -13.91 6.17
CA GLU A 54 -6.16 -14.55 5.32
C GLU A 54 -7.56 -14.20 5.84
N LYS A 55 -7.80 -14.31 7.16
CA LYS A 55 -9.07 -13.92 7.75
C LYS A 55 -9.43 -12.47 7.43
N ASN A 56 -8.47 -11.54 7.58
CA ASN A 56 -8.70 -10.13 7.25
C ASN A 56 -9.11 -9.93 5.79
N LEU A 57 -8.44 -10.59 4.85
CA LEU A 57 -8.76 -10.48 3.42
C LEU A 57 -10.11 -11.12 3.09
N LEU A 58 -10.44 -12.26 3.67
CA LEU A 58 -11.74 -12.91 3.48
C LEU A 58 -12.89 -12.06 4.02
N THR A 59 -12.70 -11.44 5.20
CA THR A 59 -13.67 -10.48 5.74
C THR A 59 -13.84 -9.28 4.82
N TYR A 60 -12.74 -8.73 4.30
CA TYR A 60 -12.79 -7.65 3.33
C TYR A 60 -13.58 -8.03 2.07
N PHE A 61 -13.33 -9.21 1.50
CA PHE A 61 -14.06 -9.68 0.32
C PHE A 61 -15.56 -9.81 0.56
N SER A 62 -15.98 -10.33 1.71
CA SER A 62 -17.41 -10.38 2.08
C SER A 62 -18.01 -8.98 2.16
N LEU A 63 -17.34 -8.06 2.85
CA LEU A 63 -17.81 -6.68 3.00
C LEU A 63 -17.98 -5.96 1.66
N ILE A 64 -17.09 -6.22 0.69
CA ILE A 64 -17.22 -5.61 -0.64
C ILE A 64 -18.33 -6.28 -1.45
N LYS A 65 -18.50 -7.60 -1.33
CA LYS A 65 -19.52 -8.35 -2.07
C LYS A 65 -20.94 -7.94 -1.66
N ASP A 66 -21.14 -7.65 -0.38
CA ASP A 66 -22.47 -7.40 0.20
C ASP A 66 -22.90 -5.91 0.12
N GLN A 67 -22.09 -5.04 -0.52
CA GLN A 67 -22.36 -3.61 -0.57
C GLN A 67 -22.74 -3.10 -1.96
N GLU A 68 -23.62 -2.11 -1.97
CA GLU A 68 -23.95 -1.34 -3.15
C GLU A 68 -22.82 -0.36 -3.51
N PHE A 69 -22.60 -0.16 -4.80
CA PHE A 69 -21.55 0.70 -5.31
C PHE A 69 -22.09 2.07 -5.72
N PRO A 70 -21.32 3.16 -5.50
CA PRO A 70 -20.00 3.20 -4.87
C PRO A 70 -20.07 3.22 -3.33
N LEU A 71 -19.09 2.59 -2.66
CA LEU A 71 -18.97 2.71 -1.20
C LEU A 71 -18.81 4.18 -0.76
N GLU A 72 -19.39 4.48 0.39
CA GLU A 72 -19.18 5.74 1.09
C GLU A 72 -17.69 5.92 1.45
N LYS A 73 -17.22 7.18 1.45
CA LYS A 73 -15.81 7.50 1.70
C LYS A 73 -15.34 7.04 3.09
N GLY A 74 -16.15 7.24 4.13
CA GLY A 74 -15.82 6.84 5.49
C GLY A 74 -15.62 5.32 5.57
N GLN A 75 -16.59 4.56 5.06
CA GLN A 75 -16.52 3.10 5.03
C GLN A 75 -15.33 2.58 4.22
N SER A 76 -15.07 3.18 3.05
CA SER A 76 -13.93 2.84 2.20
C SER A 76 -12.59 2.99 2.94
N ILE A 77 -12.41 4.10 3.67
CA ILE A 77 -11.19 4.36 4.46
C ILE A 77 -11.12 3.38 5.64
N TYR A 78 -12.21 3.19 6.37
CA TYR A 78 -12.29 2.26 7.49
C TYR A 78 -11.91 0.83 7.07
N ASN A 79 -12.54 0.30 6.03
CA ASN A 79 -12.28 -1.05 5.52
C ASN A 79 -10.81 -1.23 5.11
N TYR A 80 -10.19 -0.22 4.52
CA TYR A 80 -8.77 -0.28 4.21
C TYR A 80 -7.91 -0.39 5.46
N HIS A 81 -8.14 0.49 6.43
CA HIS A 81 -7.33 0.57 7.64
C HIS A 81 -7.47 -0.69 8.50
N GLU A 82 -8.66 -1.24 8.57
CA GLU A 82 -8.96 -2.41 9.38
C GLU A 82 -8.45 -3.70 8.73
N PHE A 83 -8.67 -3.89 7.43
CA PHE A 83 -8.44 -5.19 6.80
C PHE A 83 -7.22 -5.23 5.88
N LEU A 84 -6.96 -4.19 5.08
CA LEU A 84 -5.88 -4.20 4.07
C LEU A 84 -4.55 -3.72 4.63
N LEU A 85 -4.56 -2.64 5.42
CA LEU A 85 -3.36 -2.01 5.94
C LEU A 85 -2.50 -2.93 6.83
N PRO A 86 -3.06 -3.76 7.72
CA PRO A 86 -2.26 -4.68 8.53
C PRO A 86 -1.49 -5.69 7.67
N VAL A 87 -2.16 -6.24 6.65
CA VAL A 87 -1.53 -7.18 5.70
C VAL A 87 -0.46 -6.48 4.88
N GLY A 88 -0.76 -5.27 4.37
CA GLY A 88 0.21 -4.44 3.67
C GLY A 88 1.47 -4.16 4.51
N ARG A 89 1.32 -3.81 5.80
CA ARG A 89 2.46 -3.59 6.72
C ARG A 89 3.29 -4.84 6.94
N TYR A 90 2.66 -6.00 7.09
CA TYR A 90 3.37 -7.27 7.15
C TYR A 90 4.18 -7.52 5.87
N LEU A 91 3.59 -7.28 4.69
CA LEU A 91 4.27 -7.45 3.40
C LEU A 91 5.40 -6.44 3.16
N ILE A 92 5.35 -5.24 3.78
CA ILE A 92 6.51 -4.33 3.80
C ILE A 92 7.70 -5.05 4.43
N SER A 93 7.50 -5.68 5.59
CA SER A 93 8.58 -6.33 6.35
C SER A 93 9.10 -7.63 5.71
N LYS A 94 8.26 -8.35 4.95
CA LYS A 94 8.62 -9.67 4.40
C LYS A 94 8.99 -9.66 2.92
N MET A 95 8.43 -8.73 2.15
CA MET A 95 8.52 -8.73 0.68
C MET A 95 8.83 -7.34 0.11
N ASN A 96 9.30 -6.42 0.95
CA ASN A 96 9.66 -5.05 0.56
C ASN A 96 8.51 -4.30 -0.13
N PHE A 97 7.25 -4.59 0.21
CA PHE A 97 6.11 -3.81 -0.32
C PHE A 97 6.30 -2.32 -0.05
N ILE A 98 5.70 -1.48 -0.90
CA ILE A 98 5.79 -0.03 -0.80
C ILE A 98 4.39 0.56 -0.71
N SER A 99 4.15 1.34 0.34
CA SER A 99 2.98 2.20 0.40
C SER A 99 3.23 3.51 -0.34
N LYS A 100 2.22 4.04 -1.04
CA LYS A 100 2.29 5.40 -1.62
C LYS A 100 2.57 6.47 -0.57
N ALA A 101 2.17 6.24 0.69
CA ALA A 101 2.47 7.14 1.80
C ALA A 101 3.97 7.26 2.08
N ASN A 102 4.78 6.26 1.73
CA ASN A 102 6.22 6.25 2.00
C ASN A 102 6.95 7.39 1.27
N LEU A 103 6.48 7.79 0.08
CA LEU A 103 7.04 8.94 -0.64
C LEU A 103 6.81 10.26 0.13
N LYS A 104 5.59 10.45 0.68
CA LYS A 104 5.29 11.65 1.48
C LYS A 104 6.17 11.71 2.73
N VAL A 105 6.34 10.57 3.41
CA VAL A 105 7.22 10.45 4.58
C VAL A 105 8.67 10.76 4.20
N ALA A 106 9.16 10.26 3.07
CA ALA A 106 10.50 10.53 2.58
C ALA A 106 10.74 12.01 2.25
N ILE A 107 9.76 12.68 1.65
CA ILE A 107 9.83 14.13 1.37
C ILE A 107 9.88 14.91 2.68
N ILE A 108 9.00 14.61 3.64
CA ILE A 108 8.98 15.29 4.94
C ILE A 108 10.31 15.08 5.68
N PHE A 109 10.83 13.85 5.68
CA PHE A 109 12.12 13.54 6.30
C PHE A 109 13.28 14.25 5.58
N GLY A 110 13.24 14.32 4.26
CA GLY A 110 14.20 15.09 3.46
C GLY A 110 14.19 16.55 3.84
N LEU A 111 13.01 17.17 3.92
CA LEU A 111 12.85 18.57 4.33
C LEU A 111 13.37 18.80 5.76
N PHE A 112 13.15 17.85 6.66
CA PHE A 112 13.68 17.92 8.02
C PHE A 112 15.22 17.89 8.04
N LEU A 113 15.85 16.98 7.31
CA LEU A 113 17.32 16.91 7.20
C LEU A 113 17.90 18.17 6.57
N ASP A 114 17.24 18.65 5.55
CA ASP A 114 17.53 19.89 4.85
C ASP A 114 17.52 21.10 5.81
N ILE A 115 16.45 21.27 6.58
CA ILE A 115 16.33 22.33 7.60
C ILE A 115 17.41 22.18 8.68
N LEU A 116 17.64 20.97 9.18
CA LEU A 116 18.67 20.71 10.17
C LEU A 116 20.06 21.09 9.65
N PHE A 117 20.35 20.74 8.39
CA PHE A 117 21.62 21.05 7.74
C PHE A 117 21.79 22.56 7.55
N TYR A 118 20.73 23.28 7.17
CA TYR A 118 20.74 24.74 7.07
C TYR A 118 21.15 25.39 8.40
N PHE A 119 20.54 25.00 9.52
CA PHE A 119 20.86 25.56 10.83
C PHE A 119 22.29 25.23 11.32
N LEU A 120 22.79 24.03 11.00
CA LEU A 120 24.17 23.63 11.33
C LEU A 120 25.22 24.31 10.44
N SER A 121 24.83 24.75 9.24
CA SER A 121 25.70 25.36 8.24
C SER A 121 25.75 26.88 8.34
N THR A 122 25.20 27.49 9.40
CA THR A 122 25.15 28.95 9.61
C THR A 122 26.50 29.66 9.62
N LYS A 123 27.63 28.92 9.64
CA LYS A 123 28.99 29.44 9.43
C LYS A 123 29.43 29.56 7.96
N PHE A 124 28.64 29.04 7.03
CA PHE A 124 28.98 28.96 5.61
C PHE A 124 28.05 29.88 4.83
N GLU A 125 28.58 30.97 4.25
CA GLU A 125 27.85 31.93 3.39
C GLU A 125 27.45 31.34 2.02
N PHE A 126 27.14 30.04 1.97
CA PHE A 126 26.78 29.36 0.74
C PHE A 126 25.26 29.34 0.54
N LEU A 127 24.86 29.46 -0.73
CA LEU A 127 23.47 29.32 -1.16
C LEU A 127 22.95 27.94 -0.75
N TYR A 128 21.93 27.92 0.11
CA TYR A 128 21.36 26.67 0.61
C TYR A 128 20.57 25.93 -0.49
N PHE A 129 20.88 24.65 -0.71
CA PHE A 129 20.19 23.79 -1.68
C PHE A 129 19.59 22.56 -0.95
N PRO A 130 18.29 22.24 -1.14
CA PRO A 130 17.60 21.15 -0.44
C PRO A 130 17.98 19.78 -1.02
N LEU A 131 19.24 19.40 -0.82
CA LEU A 131 19.86 18.23 -1.41
C LEU A 131 19.23 16.94 -0.86
N PHE A 132 18.89 16.89 0.43
CA PHE A 132 18.33 15.69 1.04
C PHE A 132 16.90 15.44 0.55
N THR A 133 16.07 16.48 0.44
CA THR A 133 14.73 16.36 -0.15
C THR A 133 14.82 15.87 -1.59
N LEU A 134 15.71 16.45 -2.39
CA LEU A 134 15.87 16.05 -3.79
C LEU A 134 16.30 14.59 -3.91
N ILE A 135 17.35 14.18 -3.20
CA ILE A 135 17.87 12.81 -3.23
C ILE A 135 16.80 11.81 -2.78
N LEU A 136 16.14 12.06 -1.64
CA LEU A 136 15.12 11.14 -1.13
C LEU A 136 13.90 11.06 -2.06
N THR A 137 13.50 12.17 -2.66
CA THR A 137 12.41 12.19 -3.65
C THR A 137 12.74 11.30 -4.85
N ILE A 138 13.93 11.45 -5.43
CA ILE A 138 14.37 10.64 -6.58
C ILE A 138 14.42 9.15 -6.21
N ILE A 139 15.03 8.81 -5.07
CA ILE A 139 15.14 7.41 -4.61
C ILE A 139 13.75 6.79 -4.43
N PHE A 140 12.84 7.47 -3.73
CA PHE A 140 11.51 6.92 -3.47
C PHE A 140 10.63 6.87 -4.71
N PHE A 141 10.77 7.82 -5.63
CA PHE A 141 10.08 7.79 -6.91
C PHE A 141 10.51 6.60 -7.76
N TYR A 142 11.82 6.33 -7.82
CA TYR A 142 12.38 5.15 -8.48
C TYR A 142 11.86 3.85 -7.85
N LYS A 143 11.96 3.73 -6.51
CA LYS A 143 11.45 2.57 -5.76
C LYS A 143 9.96 2.34 -6.01
N GLN A 144 9.15 3.40 -6.05
CA GLN A 144 7.71 3.29 -6.31
C GLN A 144 7.43 2.76 -7.72
N ARG A 145 8.16 3.24 -8.74
CA ARG A 145 8.01 2.73 -10.12
C ARG A 145 8.35 1.24 -10.21
N LEU A 146 9.41 0.80 -9.53
CA LEU A 146 9.74 -0.63 -9.46
C LEU A 146 8.65 -1.44 -8.76
N ALA A 147 8.16 -0.97 -7.62
CA ALA A 147 7.11 -1.67 -6.87
C ALA A 147 5.78 -1.77 -7.64
N ILE A 148 5.44 -0.79 -8.50
CA ILE A 148 4.29 -0.89 -9.41
C ILE A 148 4.50 -2.03 -10.41
N LYS A 149 5.66 -2.08 -11.06
CA LYS A 149 5.99 -3.12 -12.06
C LYS A 149 6.01 -4.53 -11.46
N GLU A 150 6.41 -4.64 -10.20
CA GLU A 150 6.53 -5.92 -9.49
C GLU A 150 5.27 -6.30 -8.68
N GLU A 151 4.19 -5.52 -8.79
CA GLU A 151 2.93 -5.75 -8.05
C GLU A 151 3.09 -5.77 -6.51
N ARG A 152 4.03 -4.95 -6.01
CA ARG A 152 4.35 -4.79 -4.59
C ARG A 152 3.92 -3.44 -4.03
N MET A 153 3.06 -2.73 -4.74
CA MET A 153 2.52 -1.43 -4.31
C MET A 153 1.14 -1.59 -3.66
N PHE A 154 0.86 -0.78 -2.64
CA PHE A 154 -0.48 -0.64 -2.09
C PHE A 154 -0.72 0.81 -1.59
N SER A 155 -1.98 1.24 -1.61
CA SER A 155 -2.40 2.60 -1.25
C SER A 155 -3.92 2.67 -1.04
N ILE A 156 -4.37 3.58 -0.17
CA ILE A 156 -5.79 3.99 -0.06
C ILE A 156 -6.24 4.68 -1.36
N PHE A 157 -5.31 5.38 -2.01
CA PHE A 157 -5.57 6.13 -3.24
C PHE A 157 -4.60 5.67 -4.31
N TRP A 158 -4.97 4.59 -4.99
CA TRP A 158 -4.32 4.13 -6.21
C TRP A 158 -5.19 4.50 -7.40
#